data_AF-A0A376EMP2-F1
#
_entry.id   AF-A0A376EMP2-F1
#
_cell.length_a   1.000
_cell.length_b   1.000
_cell.length_c   1.000
_cell.angle_alpha   90.00
_cell.angle_beta   90.00
_cell.angle_gamma   90.00
#
_symmetry.space_group_name_H-M   'P 1'
#
loop_
_entity.id
_entity.type
_entity.pdbx_description
1 polymer ?
#
loop_
_entity_poly.entity_id
_entity_poly.type
_entity_poly.pdbx_seq_one_letter_code
_entity_poly.pdbx_strand_id
1 'polypeptide(L)' 'MKTTLISLLISLAFFSVGYWLIYLALISINPPVTYDGHKYMPFKVILQSGIISLILSIILFIFVHRYFKKKN' A
#
# COMPACT_ATOMS: atom_id res chain seq x y z
N MET A 1 7.27 11.47 -21.11
CA MET A 1 6.18 10.45 -21.04
C MET A 1 6.67 9.07 -20.61
N LYS A 2 7.71 8.50 -21.24
CA LYS A 2 8.20 7.14 -20.90
C LYS A 2 8.58 6.96 -19.42
N THR A 3 9.34 7.89 -18.85
CA THR A 3 9.77 7.86 -17.43
C THR A 3 8.62 7.99 -16.45
N THR A 4 7.64 8.85 -16.73
CA THR A 4 6.44 9.04 -15.91
C THR A 4 5.58 7.77 -15.89
N LEU A 5 5.40 7.13 -17.04
CA LEU A 5 4.61 5.90 -17.18
C LEU A 5 5.29 4.74 -16.44
N ILE A 6 6.61 4.58 -16.58
CA ILE A 6 7.39 3.58 -15.83
C ILE A 6 7.29 3.82 -14.32
N SER A 7 7.44 5.06 -13.87
CA SER A 7 7.34 5.40 -12.44
C SER A 7 5.95 5.06 -11.90
N LEU A 8 4.90 5.32 -12.69
CA LEU A 8 3.52 5.03 -12.31
C LEU A 8 3.26 3.52 -12.21
N LEU A 9 3.76 2.72 -13.16
CA LEU A 9 3.66 1.27 -13.10
C LEU A 9 4.36 0.67 -11.88
N ILE A 10 5.56 1.16 -11.56
CA ILE A 10 6.31 0.73 -10.37
C ILE A 10 5.52 1.06 -9.10
N SER A 11 4.99 2.28 -9.00
CA SER A 11 4.19 2.71 -7.85
C SER A 11 2.87 1.93 -7.71
N LEU A 12 2.22 1.57 -8.82
CA LEU A 12 0.99 0.78 -8.80
C LEU A 12 1.25 -0.67 -8.35
N ALA A 13 2.33 -1.28 -8.83
CA ALA A 13 2.76 -2.59 -8.38
C ALA A 13 3.10 -2.56 -6.89
N PHE A 14 3.84 -1.55 -6.45
CA PHE A 14 4.17 -1.35 -5.03
C PHE A 14 2.93 -1.12 -4.17
N PHE A 15 1.95 -0.35 -4.64
CA PHE A 15 0.68 -0.17 -3.95
C PHE A 15 -0.05 -1.50 -3.73
N SER A 16 -0.11 -2.34 -4.76
CA SER A 16 -0.85 -3.61 -4.71
C SER A 16 -0.20 -4.59 -3.73
N VAL A 17 1.12 -4.74 -3.80
CA VAL A 17 1.88 -5.63 -2.90
C VAL A 17 1.90 -5.06 -1.48
N GLY A 18 2.18 -3.77 -1.34
CA GLY A 18 2.23 -3.08 -0.05
C GLY A 18 0.89 -3.11 0.68
N TYR A 19 -0.22 -2.96 -0.05
CA TYR A 19 -1.56 -3.06 0.51
C TYR A 19 -1.78 -4.43 1.17
N TRP A 20 -1.43 -5.50 0.46
CA TRP A 20 -1.61 -6.86 0.97
C TRP A 20 -0.71 -7.14 2.19
N LEU A 21 0.55 -6.70 2.15
CA LEU A 21 1.48 -6.86 3.27
C LEU A 21 1.02 -6.10 4.52
N ILE A 22 0.60 -4.84 4.37
CA ILE A 22 0.11 -4.01 5.49
C ILE A 22 -1.17 -4.62 6.05
N TYR A 23 -2.07 -5.10 5.19
CA TYR A 23 -3.30 -5.77 5.62
C TYR A 23 -3.00 -7.03 6.46
N LEU A 24 -2.11 -7.89 6.00
CA LEU A 24 -1.69 -9.09 6.74
C LEU A 24 -1.05 -8.71 8.08
N ALA A 25 -0.17 -7.71 8.09
CA ALA A 25 0.47 -7.24 9.31
C ALA A 25 -0.55 -6.72 10.32
N LEU A 26 -1.50 -5.88 9.90
CA LEU A 26 -2.51 -5.32 10.81
C LEU A 26 -3.49 -6.37 11.35
N ILE A 27 -3.88 -7.36 10.54
CA ILE A 27 -4.71 -8.47 11.01
C ILE A 27 -3.97 -9.37 12.00
N SER A 28 -2.67 -9.56 11.83
CA SER A 28 -1.88 -10.34 12.79
C SER A 28 -1.82 -9.69 14.17
N ILE A 29 -1.84 -8.35 14.23
CA ILE A 29 -1.82 -7.58 15.48
C ILE A 29 -3.22 -7.49 16.10
N ASN A 30 -4.24 -7.22 15.27
CA ASN A 30 -5.63 -7.08 15.69
C ASN A 30 -6.51 -8.01 14.84
N PRO A 31 -6.61 -9.30 15.23
CA PRO A 31 -7.42 -10.26 14.50
C PRO A 31 -8.89 -9.82 14.57
N PRO A 32 -9.66 -9.95 13.48
CA PRO A 32 -11.04 -9.49 13.44
C PRO A 32 -11.98 -10.51 14.08
N VAL A 33 -11.84 -10.65 15.39
CA VAL A 33 -12.60 -11.53 16.25
C VAL A 33 -13.15 -10.69 17.40
N THR A 34 -14.44 -10.79 17.69
CA THR A 34 -15.04 -10.14 18.87
C THR A 34 -14.56 -10.82 20.15
N TYR A 35 -14.80 -10.17 21.29
CA TYR A 35 -14.50 -10.75 22.61
C TYR A 35 -15.17 -12.12 22.82
N ASP A 36 -16.33 -12.35 22.19
CA ASP A 36 -17.07 -13.61 22.23
C ASP A 36 -16.58 -14.65 21.20
N GLY A 37 -15.51 -14.37 20.46
CA GLY A 37 -14.92 -15.31 19.49
C GLY A 37 -15.56 -15.29 18.09
N HIS A 38 -16.51 -14.41 17.81
CA HIS A 38 -17.13 -14.31 16.48
C HIS A 38 -16.28 -13.52 15.51
N LYS A 39 -16.03 -14.09 14.33
CA LYS A 39 -15.32 -13.41 13.25
C LYS A 39 -16.20 -12.30 12.68
N TYR A 40 -15.62 -11.12 12.48
CA TYR A 40 -16.25 -10.02 11.77
C TYR A 40 -15.41 -9.59 10.58
N MET A 41 -15.98 -8.80 9.67
CA MET A 41 -15.22 -8.30 8.53
C MET A 41 -14.26 -7.18 8.98
N PRO A 42 -12.95 -7.25 8.71
CA PRO A 42 -11.94 -6.29 9.16
C PRO A 42 -12.01 -4.95 8.40
N PHE A 43 -13.18 -4.33 8.25
CA PHE A 43 -13.39 -3.15 7.41
C PHE A 43 -12.44 -2.00 7.75
N LYS A 44 -12.23 -1.73 9.05
CA LYS A 44 -11.28 -0.72 9.52
C LYS A 44 -9.86 -0.99 9.04
N VAL A 45 -9.42 -2.24 9.09
CA VAL A 45 -8.07 -2.64 8.68
C VAL A 45 -7.92 -2.54 7.16
N ILE A 46 -8.90 -3.03 6.39
CA ILE A 46 -8.95 -2.90 4.92
C ILE A 46 -8.75 -1.43 4.52
N LEU A 47 -9.51 -0.52 5.13
CA LEU A 47 -9.47 0.90 4.81
C LEU A 47 -8.13 1.54 5.23
N GLN A 48 -7.62 1.21 6.42
CA GLN A 48 -6.31 1.67 6.90
C GLN A 48 -5.16 1.19 6.01
N SER A 49 -5.12 -0.08 5.64
CA SER A 49 -4.11 -0.63 4.73
C SER A 49 -4.13 0.07 3.37
N GLY A 50 -5.33 0.41 2.88
CA GLY A 50 -5.55 1.19 1.66
C GLY A 50 -4.87 2.55 1.72
N ILE A 51 -5.21 3.33 2.75
CA ILE A 51 -4.68 4.67 2.94
C ILE A 51 -3.16 4.64 3.10
N ILE A 52 -2.63 3.75 3.95
CA ILE A 52 -1.18 3.67 4.22
C ILE A 52 -0.42 3.27 2.95
N SER A 53 -0.90 2.26 2.23
CA SER A 53 -0.27 1.82 0.98
C SER A 53 -0.30 2.92 -0.09
N LEU A 54 -1.39 3.66 -0.18
CA LEU A 54 -1.53 4.76 -1.14
C LEU A 54 -0.52 5.88 -0.87
N ILE A 55 -0.39 6.30 0.39
CA ILE A 55 0.57 7.33 0.79
C ILE A 55 2.01 6.87 0.48
N LEU A 56 2.36 5.63 0.83
CA LEU A 56 3.67 5.06 0.53
C LEU A 56 3.95 5.01 -0.97
N SER A 57 2.95 4.61 -1.77
CA SER A 57 3.06 4.55 -3.23
C SER A 57 3.28 5.92 -3.86
N ILE A 58 2.61 6.96 -3.36
CA ILE A 58 2.80 8.36 -3.80
C ILE A 58 4.21 8.85 -3.47
N ILE A 59 4.69 8.59 -2.26
CA ILE A 59 6.05 8.95 -1.85
C ILE A 59 7.06 8.25 -2.78
N LEU A 60 6.90 6.94 -2.99
CA LEU A 60 7.74 6.16 -3.89
C LEU A 60 7.71 6.71 -5.32
N PHE A 61 6.53 7.07 -5.83
CA PHE A 61 6.37 7.66 -7.15
C PHE A 61 7.24 8.90 -7.31
N ILE A 62 7.18 9.82 -6.34
CA ILE A 62 7.97 11.06 -6.36
C ILE A 62 9.47 10.73 -6.36
N PHE A 63 9.91 9.79 -5.52
CA PHE A 63 11.32 9.38 -5.45
C PHE A 63 11.82 8.75 -6.75
N VAL A 64 11.10 7.75 -7.27
CA VAL A 64 11.44 7.05 -8.50
C VAL A 64 11.44 8.02 -9.69
N HIS A 65 10.45 8.90 -9.77
CA HIS A 65 10.37 9.89 -10.82
C HIS A 65 11.54 10.88 -10.78
N ARG A 66 11.90 11.37 -9.58
CA ARG A 66 13.09 12.23 -9.38
C ARG A 66 14.38 11.51 -9.76
N TYR A 67 14.52 10.24 -9.40
CA TYR A 67 15.68 9.42 -9.75
C TYR A 67 15.86 9.30 -11.27
N PHE A 68 14.80 8.96 -12.00
CA PHE A 68 14.86 8.88 -13.46
C PHE A 68 15.11 10.23 -14.13
N LYS A 69 14.58 11.33 -13.58
CA LYS A 69 14.86 12.69 -14.10
C LYS A 69 16.31 13.12 -13.90
N LYS A 70 16.98 12.67 -12.83
CA LYS A 70 18.40 12.98 -12.58
C LYS A 70 19.35 12.13 -13.44
N LYS A 71 18.90 10.96 -13.87
CA LYS A 71 19.70 9.98 -14.64
C LYS A 71 19.66 10.22 -16.16
N ASN A 72 18.60 10.87 -16.66
CA ASN A 72 18.49 11.34 -18.04
C ASN A 72 18.97 12.79 -18.15
#